data_AF-A0ABD5ZA88-F1
#
_entry.id   AF-A0ABD5ZA88-F1
#
_cell.length_a   1.000
_cell.length_b   1.000
_cell.length_c   1.000
_cell.angle_alpha   90.00
_cell.angle_beta   90.00
_cell.angle_gamma   90.00
#
_symmetry.space_group_name_H-M   'P 1'
#
loop_
_entity.id
_entity.type
_entity.pdbx_description
1 polymer ?
#
loop_
_entity_poly.entity_id
_entity_poly.type
_entity_poly.pdbx_seq_one_letter_code
_entity_poly.pdbx_strand_id
1 'polypeptide(L)'
;MASTLTARVDRWLDQVFFAGWEISVLVIPILWFLIFAESPEAVSLSGITALVTSSAAVGTFRGGYIDTGSWPRPGHLPSLPARSAYYSLVVGGSAMLGAMAQVEFGSLWLGIVVPTVATCTSLALVPRVLAQLQRVARMTV
;
A
#
# COMPACT_ATOMS: atom_id res chain seq x y z
N MET A 1 24.68 6.33 23.83
CA MET A 1 24.71 6.53 22.35
C MET A 1 24.09 5.31 21.71
N ALA A 2 22.87 5.41 21.17
CA ALA A 2 22.35 4.33 20.33
C ALA A 2 23.29 4.15 19.13
N SER A 3 23.54 2.91 18.72
CA SER A 3 24.34 2.66 17.52
C SER A 3 23.66 3.34 16.32
N THR A 4 24.44 3.79 15.34
CA THR A 4 23.90 4.44 14.11
C THR A 4 22.86 3.56 13.40
N LEU A 5 22.99 2.24 13.52
CA LEU A 5 22.03 1.24 13.04
C LEU A 5 20.71 1.30 13.80
N THR A 6 20.74 1.34 15.14
CA THR A 6 19.55 1.45 15.98
C THR A 6 18.75 2.70 15.62
N ALA A 7 19.39 3.86 15.53
CA ALA A 7 18.73 5.11 15.17
C ALA A 7 18.10 5.09 13.75
N ARG A 8 18.69 4.32 12.82
CA ARG A 8 18.14 4.14 11.47
C ARG A 8 16.91 3.23 11.50
N VAL A 9 16.96 2.15 12.26
CA VAL A 9 15.82 1.23 12.43
C VAL A 9 14.66 1.93 13.12
N ASP A 10 14.92 2.69 14.19
CA ASP A 10 13.89 3.45 14.91
C ASP A 10 13.16 4.41 13.96
N ARG A 11 13.92 5.16 13.14
CA ARG A 11 13.34 6.04 12.13
C ARG A 11 12.51 5.28 11.09
N TRP A 12 12.96 4.11 10.66
CA TRP A 12 12.20 3.28 9.72
C TRP A 12 10.89 2.80 10.35
N LEU A 13 10.93 2.34 11.61
CA LEU A 13 9.75 1.91 12.35
C LEU A 13 8.74 3.04 12.51
N ASP A 14 9.18 4.27 12.81
CA ASP A 14 8.30 5.43 12.86
C ASP A 14 7.59 5.65 11.52
N GLN A 15 8.33 5.58 10.41
CA GLN A 15 7.74 5.74 9.08
C GLN A 15 6.74 4.64 8.73
N VAL A 16 7.05 3.38 9.08
CA VAL A 16 6.15 2.24 8.87
C VAL A 16 4.91 2.36 9.76
N PHE A 17 5.05 2.82 11.00
CA PHE A 17 3.92 3.03 11.91
C PHE A 17 2.97 4.11 11.39
N PHE A 18 3.50 5.28 10.99
CA PHE A 18 2.68 6.34 10.39
C PHE A 18 2.04 5.91 9.06
N ALA A 19 2.78 5.17 8.23
CA ALA A 19 2.25 4.60 7.00
C ALA A 19 1.14 3.59 7.28
N GLY A 20 1.33 2.72 8.28
CA GLY A 20 0.35 1.71 8.67
C GLY A 20 -0.95 2.33 9.16
N TRP A 21 -0.87 3.36 10.02
CA TRP A 21 -2.04 4.11 10.46
C TRP A 21 -2.78 4.74 9.28
N GLU A 22 -2.04 5.44 8.42
CA GLU A 22 -2.61 6.13 7.26
C GLU A 22 -3.27 5.17 6.27
N ILE A 23 -2.60 4.08 5.91
CA ILE A 23 -3.13 3.08 4.98
C ILE A 23 -4.36 2.42 5.58
N SER A 24 -4.30 1.98 6.83
CA SER A 24 -5.42 1.31 7.50
C SER A 24 -6.69 2.15 7.50
N VAL A 25 -6.57 3.47 7.69
CA VAL A 25 -7.71 4.39 7.64
C VAL A 25 -8.18 4.63 6.20
N LEU A 26 -7.25 4.87 5.27
CA LEU A 26 -7.59 5.28 3.91
C LEU A 26 -8.13 4.14 3.04
N VAL A 27 -7.90 2.88 3.41
CA VAL A 27 -8.37 1.68 2.68
C VAL A 27 -9.64 1.07 3.26
N ILE A 28 -10.21 1.64 4.33
CA ILE A 28 -11.50 1.20 4.89
C ILE A 28 -12.58 0.96 3.81
N PRO A 29 -12.76 1.85 2.81
CA PRO A 29 -13.77 1.64 1.77
C PRO A 29 -13.58 0.31 1.02
N ILE A 30 -12.35 -0.05 0.64
CA ILE A 30 -12.11 -1.30 -0.09
C ILE A 30 -12.19 -2.52 0.82
N LEU A 31 -11.76 -2.40 2.07
CA LEU A 31 -11.89 -3.49 3.05
C LEU A 31 -13.36 -3.86 3.24
N TRP A 32 -14.27 -2.87 3.24
CA TRP A 32 -15.70 -3.12 3.28
C TRP A 32 -16.19 -3.94 2.08
N PHE A 33 -15.73 -3.63 0.87
CA PHE A 33 -16.09 -4.40 -0.33
C PHE A 33 -15.53 -5.83 -0.30
N LEU A 34 -14.33 -6.03 0.22
CA LEU A 34 -13.70 -7.37 0.30
C LEU A 34 -14.47 -8.33 1.21
N ILE A 35 -15.29 -7.83 2.15
CA ILE A 35 -16.17 -8.67 2.99
C ILE A 35 -17.17 -9.47 2.12
N PHE A 36 -17.56 -8.94 0.96
CA PHE A 36 -18.53 -9.56 0.06
C PHE A 36 -17.88 -10.45 -1.01
N ALA A 37 -16.59 -10.74 -0.90
CA ALA A 37 -15.89 -11.55 -1.90
C ALA A 37 -16.25 -13.05 -1.79
N GLU A 38 -16.27 -13.74 -2.94
CA GLU A 38 -16.71 -15.15 -3.06
C GLU A 38 -15.83 -16.14 -2.29
N SER A 39 -14.55 -15.84 -2.08
CA SER A 39 -13.59 -16.69 -1.36
C SER A 39 -13.02 -16.00 -0.11
N PRO A 40 -13.78 -15.96 1.01
CA PRO A 40 -13.42 -15.16 2.18
C PRO A 40 -12.05 -15.52 2.79
N GLU A 41 -11.67 -16.80 2.78
CA GLU A 41 -10.40 -17.26 3.34
C GLU A 41 -9.20 -16.76 2.52
N ALA A 42 -9.23 -16.98 1.20
CA ALA A 42 -8.16 -16.57 0.30
C ALA A 42 -8.01 -15.05 0.23
N VAL A 43 -9.14 -14.33 0.23
CA VAL A 43 -9.17 -12.87 0.25
C VAL A 43 -8.68 -12.31 1.59
N SER A 44 -8.98 -12.97 2.72
CA SER A 44 -8.50 -12.53 4.03
C SER A 44 -6.98 -12.63 4.14
N LEU A 45 -6.38 -13.77 3.75
CA LEU A 45 -4.92 -13.94 3.76
C LEU A 45 -4.24 -12.91 2.85
N SER A 46 -4.76 -12.76 1.62
CA SER A 46 -4.20 -11.85 0.64
C SER A 46 -4.39 -10.38 1.04
N GLY A 47 -5.52 -10.04 1.64
CA GLY A 47 -5.84 -8.71 2.14
C GLY A 47 -4.96 -8.28 3.32
N ILE A 48 -4.77 -9.16 4.31
CA ILE A 48 -3.84 -8.90 5.42
C ILE A 48 -2.42 -8.76 4.90
N THR A 49 -1.99 -9.63 3.99
CA THR A 49 -0.66 -9.55 3.38
C THR A 49 -0.47 -8.23 2.64
N ALA A 50 -1.47 -7.81 1.85
CA ALA A 50 -1.45 -6.54 1.15
C ALA A 50 -1.37 -5.34 2.11
N LEU A 51 -2.12 -5.35 3.22
CA LEU A 51 -2.08 -4.28 4.23
C LEU A 51 -0.71 -4.16 4.91
N VAL A 52 -0.17 -5.27 5.39
CA VAL A 52 1.13 -5.31 6.07
C VAL A 52 2.24 -4.90 5.11
N THR A 53 2.24 -5.46 3.89
CA THR A 53 3.22 -5.12 2.86
C THR A 53 3.12 -3.65 2.48
N SER A 54 1.91 -3.12 2.32
CA SER A 54 1.71 -1.70 1.95
C SER A 54 2.29 -0.76 3.01
N SER A 55 2.12 -1.08 4.29
CA SER A 55 2.66 -0.29 5.41
C SER A 55 4.18 -0.25 5.38
N ALA A 56 4.81 -1.42 5.21
CA ALA A 56 6.26 -1.55 5.11
C ALA A 56 6.81 -0.86 3.85
N ALA A 57 6.15 -1.05 2.69
CA ALA A 57 6.55 -0.48 1.42
C ALA A 57 6.48 1.06 1.44
N VAL A 58 5.35 1.63 1.86
CA VAL A 58 5.19 3.09 1.97
C VAL A 58 6.19 3.68 2.96
N GLY A 59 6.40 3.07 4.14
CA GLY A 59 7.40 3.54 5.09
C GLY A 59 8.83 3.52 4.52
N THR A 60 9.16 2.47 3.76
CA THR A 60 10.46 2.31 3.09
C THR A 60 10.67 3.34 1.98
N PHE A 61 9.68 3.50 1.09
CA PHE A 61 9.74 4.42 -0.03
C PHE A 61 9.73 5.89 0.41
N ARG A 62 8.82 6.24 1.34
CA ARG A 62 8.71 7.60 1.89
C ARG A 62 9.93 7.98 2.74
N GLY A 63 10.49 7.02 3.47
CA GLY A 63 11.71 7.22 4.26
C GLY A 63 12.98 7.38 3.41
N GLY A 64 12.89 7.26 2.08
CA GLY A 64 14.02 7.39 1.17
C GLY A 64 15.02 6.22 1.25
N TYR A 65 14.60 5.07 1.80
CA TYR A 65 15.44 3.87 1.84
C TYR A 65 15.58 3.22 0.46
N ILE A 66 14.58 3.44 -0.42
CA ILE A 66 14.60 3.10 -1.85
C ILE A 66 14.08 4.33 -2.60
N ASP A 67 14.86 4.81 -3.57
CA ASP A 67 14.47 5.97 -4.37
C ASP A 67 13.36 5.60 -5.37
N THR A 68 12.18 6.17 -5.13
CA THR A 68 10.99 6.02 -5.98
C THR A 68 10.43 7.38 -6.39
N GLY A 69 11.15 8.47 -6.12
CA GLY A 69 10.72 9.84 -6.31
C GLY A 69 10.13 10.51 -5.05
N SER A 70 9.55 11.69 -5.24
CA SER A 70 9.08 12.53 -4.12
C SER A 70 7.73 12.08 -3.58
N TRP A 71 7.73 11.45 -2.40
CA TRP A 71 6.50 11.06 -1.72
C TRP A 71 5.82 12.26 -1.04
N PRO A 72 4.47 12.31 -1.03
CA PRO A 72 3.73 13.28 -0.24
C PRO A 72 4.06 13.13 1.25
N ARG A 73 4.10 14.26 1.97
CA ARG A 73 4.22 14.26 3.42
C ARG A 73 3.02 13.54 4.06
N PRO A 74 3.21 12.83 5.18
CA PRO A 74 2.10 12.29 5.95
C PRO A 74 1.09 13.40 6.28
N GLY A 75 -0.22 13.13 6.12
CA GLY A 75 -1.27 14.11 6.47
C GLY A 75 -1.45 15.29 5.50
N HIS A 76 -0.86 15.25 4.30
CA HIS A 76 -1.10 16.29 3.28
C HIS A 76 -2.55 16.24 2.76
N LEU A 77 -3.43 17.04 3.38
CA LEU A 77 -4.89 17.03 3.20
C LEU A 77 -5.34 17.06 1.72
N PRO A 78 -4.78 17.91 0.83
CA PRO A 78 -5.23 17.98 -0.57
C PRO A 78 -5.03 16.68 -1.36
N SER A 79 -4.09 15.82 -0.92
CA SER A 79 -3.81 14.55 -1.58
C SER A 79 -4.58 13.37 -0.99
N LEU A 80 -5.30 13.56 0.13
CA LEU A 80 -5.95 12.45 0.84
C LEU A 80 -6.97 11.70 -0.01
N PRO A 81 -7.90 12.34 -0.76
CA PRO A 81 -8.87 11.59 -1.55
C PRO A 81 -8.21 10.76 -2.65
N ALA A 82 -7.25 11.34 -3.38
CA ALA A 82 -6.51 10.64 -4.43
C ALA A 82 -5.70 9.47 -3.87
N ARG A 83 -5.10 9.64 -2.70
CA ARG A 83 -4.33 8.58 -2.03
C ARG A 83 -5.22 7.49 -1.46
N SER A 84 -6.39 7.84 -0.92
CA SER A 84 -7.39 6.85 -0.49
C SER A 84 -7.86 6.01 -1.65
N ALA A 85 -8.24 6.63 -2.77
CA ALA A 85 -8.62 5.90 -3.98
C ALA A 85 -7.49 4.99 -4.47
N TYR A 86 -6.26 5.50 -4.54
CA TYR A 86 -5.12 4.73 -5.03
C TYR A 86 -4.75 3.57 -4.08
N TYR A 87 -4.64 3.81 -2.77
CA TYR A 87 -4.35 2.75 -1.80
C TYR A 87 -5.46 1.72 -1.75
N SER A 88 -6.72 2.14 -1.88
CA SER A 88 -7.86 1.22 -1.99
C SER A 88 -7.72 0.31 -3.21
N LEU A 89 -7.42 0.87 -4.38
CA LEU A 89 -7.19 0.08 -5.60
C LEU A 89 -6.00 -0.87 -5.45
N VAL A 90 -4.90 -0.42 -4.86
CA VAL A 90 -3.72 -1.26 -4.68
C VAL A 90 -3.99 -2.40 -3.69
N VAL A 91 -4.53 -2.10 -2.51
CA VAL A 91 -4.80 -3.12 -1.48
C VAL A 91 -5.89 -4.09 -1.96
N GLY A 92 -7.02 -3.59 -2.46
CA GLY A 92 -8.08 -4.45 -2.96
C GLY A 92 -7.68 -5.26 -4.19
N GLY A 93 -7.05 -4.60 -5.17
CA GLY A 93 -6.61 -5.26 -6.40
C GLY A 93 -5.56 -6.33 -6.12
N SER A 94 -4.57 -6.05 -5.29
CA SER A 94 -3.57 -7.05 -4.89
C SER A 94 -4.17 -8.20 -4.07
N ALA A 95 -5.10 -7.91 -3.16
CA ALA A 95 -5.82 -8.93 -2.41
C ALA A 95 -6.62 -9.86 -3.32
N MET A 96 -7.36 -9.30 -4.29
CA MET A 96 -8.12 -10.08 -5.26
C MET A 96 -7.20 -10.91 -6.17
N LEU A 97 -6.11 -10.32 -6.69
CA LEU A 97 -5.13 -11.05 -7.51
C LEU A 97 -4.48 -12.20 -6.73
N GLY A 98 -4.13 -11.97 -5.47
CA GLY A 98 -3.61 -13.00 -4.57
C GLY A 98 -4.60 -14.13 -4.33
N ALA A 99 -5.85 -13.77 -4.04
CA ALA A 99 -6.92 -14.74 -3.81
C ALA A 99 -7.22 -15.58 -5.06
N MET A 100 -7.29 -14.94 -6.22
CA MET A 100 -7.48 -15.64 -7.50
C MET A 100 -6.33 -16.62 -7.77
N ALA A 101 -5.07 -16.19 -7.58
CA ALA A 101 -3.92 -17.08 -7.76
C ALA A 101 -3.91 -18.23 -6.75
N GLN A 102 -4.27 -17.97 -5.49
CA GLN A 102 -4.36 -19.00 -4.46
C GLN A 102 -5.43 -20.05 -4.81
N VAL A 103 -6.61 -19.62 -5.25
CA VAL A 103 -7.72 -20.52 -5.61
C VAL A 103 -7.40 -21.33 -6.86
N GLU A 104 -6.87 -20.70 -7.90
CA GLU A 104 -6.58 -21.35 -9.19
C GLU A 104 -5.50 -22.43 -9.07
N PHE A 105 -4.43 -22.16 -8.32
CA PHE A 105 -3.29 -23.07 -8.21
C PHE A 105 -3.27 -23.88 -6.91
N GLY A 106 -4.24 -23.67 -6.01
CA GLY A 106 -4.36 -24.38 -4.74
C GLY A 106 -3.18 -24.16 -3.76
N SER A 107 -2.46 -23.03 -3.89
CA SER A 107 -1.25 -22.77 -3.11
C SER A 107 -1.39 -21.53 -2.21
N LEU A 108 -1.29 -21.76 -0.90
CA LEU A 108 -1.33 -20.70 0.12
C LEU A 108 -0.21 -19.65 -0.08
N TRP A 109 0.94 -20.07 -0.59
CA TRP A 109 2.07 -19.15 -0.83
C TRP A 109 1.75 -18.09 -1.87
N LEU A 110 0.88 -18.39 -2.84
CA LEU A 110 0.47 -17.41 -3.85
C LEU A 110 -0.41 -16.30 -3.26
N GLY A 111 -1.22 -16.63 -2.25
CA GLY A 111 -1.96 -15.65 -1.44
C GLY A 111 -1.06 -14.73 -0.62
N ILE A 112 0.25 -14.96 -0.58
CA ILE A 112 1.24 -14.10 0.08
C ILE A 112 2.13 -13.41 -0.96
N VAL A 113 2.79 -14.18 -1.83
CA VAL A 113 3.79 -13.65 -2.77
C VAL A 113 3.16 -12.72 -3.79
N VAL A 114 2.02 -13.08 -4.37
CA VAL A 114 1.34 -12.25 -5.38
C VAL A 114 0.93 -10.89 -4.81
N PRO A 115 0.18 -10.80 -3.67
CA PRO A 115 -0.18 -9.50 -3.13
C PRO A 115 1.05 -8.70 -2.68
N THR A 116 2.09 -9.34 -2.13
CA THR A 116 3.32 -8.64 -1.76
C THR A 116 4.00 -7.98 -2.98
N VAL A 117 4.17 -8.71 -4.07
CA VAL A 117 4.79 -8.16 -5.29
C VAL A 117 3.91 -7.09 -5.92
N ALA A 118 2.59 -7.34 -6.04
CA ALA A 118 1.64 -6.42 -6.62
C ALA A 118 1.54 -5.10 -5.84
N THR A 119 1.53 -5.16 -4.51
CA THR A 119 1.52 -3.95 -3.66
C THR A 119 2.82 -3.16 -3.77
N CYS A 120 3.98 -3.80 -3.62
CA CYS A 120 5.28 -3.13 -3.71
C CYS A 120 5.47 -2.42 -5.06
N THR A 121 5.18 -3.13 -6.16
CA THR A 121 5.32 -2.58 -7.52
C THR A 121 4.37 -1.42 -7.77
N SER A 122 3.11 -1.55 -7.37
CA SER A 122 2.12 -0.48 -7.53
C SER A 122 2.45 0.73 -6.67
N LEU A 123 2.84 0.53 -5.40
CA LEU A 123 3.14 1.63 -4.49
C LEU A 123 4.38 2.42 -4.92
N ALA A 124 5.37 1.77 -5.54
CA ALA A 124 6.52 2.46 -6.11
C ALA A 124 6.13 3.49 -7.19
N LEU A 125 4.93 3.38 -7.79
CA LEU A 125 4.43 4.30 -8.80
C LEU A 125 3.65 5.50 -8.23
N VAL A 126 3.35 5.52 -6.92
CA VAL A 126 2.53 6.56 -6.26
C VAL A 126 3.03 7.99 -6.58
N PRO A 127 4.33 8.32 -6.44
CA PRO A 127 4.80 9.68 -6.74
C PRO A 127 4.49 10.11 -8.17
N ARG A 128 4.62 9.19 -9.13
CA ARG A 128 4.34 9.44 -10.55
C ARG A 128 2.85 9.66 -10.78
N VAL A 129 2.00 8.80 -10.23
CA VAL A 129 0.54 8.88 -10.38
C VAL A 129 0.00 10.19 -9.82
N LEU A 130 0.44 10.58 -8.61
CA LEU A 130 0.00 11.83 -7.99
C LEU A 130 0.47 13.07 -8.78
N ALA A 131 1.70 13.05 -9.30
CA ALA A 131 2.20 14.14 -10.15
C ALA A 131 1.42 14.27 -11.46
N GLN A 132 0.97 13.15 -12.04
CA GLN A 132 0.12 13.16 -13.23
C GLN A 132 -1.29 13.69 -12.91
N LEU A 133 -1.90 13.24 -11.81
CA LEU A 133 -3.21 13.73 -11.38
C LEU A 133 -3.20 15.25 -11.12
N GLN A 134 -2.14 15.76 -10.49
CA GLN A 134 -1.97 17.21 -10.28
C GLN A 134 -1.83 17.97 -11.60
N ARG A 135 -1.13 17.41 -12.58
CA ARG A 135 -1.03 18.01 -13.92
C ARG A 135 -2.38 18.07 -14.61
N VAL A 136 -3.14 16.98 -14.59
CA VAL A 136 -4.47 16.92 -15.21
C VAL A 136 -5.42 17.90 -14.54
N ALA A 137 -5.45 17.94 -13.20
CA ALA A 137 -6.31 18.85 -12.45
C ALA A 137 -6.05 20.34 -12.78
N ARG A 138 -4.80 20.72 -13.06
CA ARG A 138 -4.45 22.09 -13.48
C ARG A 138 -4.87 22.43 -14.91
N MET A 139 -5.11 21.44 -15.77
CA MET A 139 -5.54 21.67 -17.16
C MET A 139 -7.07 21.76 -17.28
N THR A 140 -7.79 21.23 -16.28
CA THR A 140 -9.26 21.18 -16.27
C THR A 140 -9.92 22.31 -15.50
N VAL A 141 -9.14 23.15 -14.82
CA VAL A 141 -9.60 24.36 -14.09
C VAL A 141 -9.06 25.59 -14.83
#